data_AF-A0A1C3YUE3-F1
#
_entry.id   AF-A0A1C3YUE3-F1
#
_cell.length_a   1.000
_cell.length_b   1.000
_cell.length_c   1.000
_cell.angle_alpha   90.00
_cell.angle_beta   90.00
_cell.angle_gamma   90.00
#
_symmetry.space_group_name_H-M   'P 1'
#
loop_
_entity.id
_entity.type
_entity.pdbx_description
1 polymer ?
#
loop_
_entity_poly.entity_id
_entity_poly.type
_entity_poly.pdbx_seq_one_letter_code
_entity_poly.pdbx_strand_id
1 'polypeptide(L)'
;MTRYEGGGATVSEIYRYYLGDDRQTLKQLNESEPFLVSDNGAATVSAYGNTVNITLTGRIYSFTNSTLFYSQGVAVMPVINLNANGVR
;
A
#
# COMPACT_ATOMS: atom_id res chain seq x y z
N MET A 1 -3.00 6.05 -0.87
CA MET A 1 -2.28 5.61 -2.08
C MET A 1 -1.66 6.82 -2.74
N THR A 2 -0.43 6.73 -3.22
CA THR A 2 0.15 7.73 -4.13
C THR A 2 0.54 7.09 -5.46
N ARG A 3 0.45 7.88 -6.54
CA ARG A 3 0.77 7.46 -7.90
C ARG A 3 1.93 8.30 -8.41
N TYR A 4 2.93 7.66 -8.99
CA TYR A 4 4.00 8.31 -9.71
C TYR A 4 3.86 7.99 -11.19
N GLU A 5 3.59 9.01 -12.00
CA GLU A 5 3.66 8.91 -13.45
C GLU A 5 5.14 9.00 -13.83
N GLY A 6 5.72 7.90 -14.31
CA GLY A 6 7.07 7.95 -14.84
C GLY A 6 7.10 8.85 -16.07
N GLY A 7 8.10 9.74 -16.16
CA GLY A 7 8.16 10.86 -17.09
C GLY A 7 8.31 10.54 -18.59
N GLY A 8 7.61 9.53 -19.11
CA GLY A 8 7.59 9.17 -20.52
C GLY A 8 6.77 7.92 -20.83
N ALA A 9 6.52 7.68 -22.12
CA ALA A 9 5.65 6.62 -22.65
C ALA A 9 6.07 5.17 -22.34
N THR A 10 7.24 4.95 -21.74
CA THR A 10 7.82 3.62 -21.49
C THR A 10 7.93 3.26 -20.00
N VAL A 11 7.60 4.18 -19.09
CA VAL A 11 7.68 3.91 -17.65
C VAL A 11 6.29 3.55 -17.15
N SER A 12 6.13 2.31 -16.70
CA SER A 12 4.91 1.85 -16.03
C SER A 12 4.60 2.74 -14.83
N GLU A 13 3.31 3.05 -14.64
CA GLU A 13 2.84 3.79 -13.47
C GLU A 13 3.21 3.04 -12.20
N ILE A 14 3.67 3.76 -11.18
CA ILE A 14 4.03 3.17 -9.89
C ILE A 14 3.00 3.61 -8.86
N TYR A 15 2.33 2.63 -8.26
CA TYR A 15 1.37 2.80 -7.20
C TYR A 15 1.98 2.40 -5.87
N ARG A 16 1.89 3.29 -4.88
CA ARG A 16 2.41 3.09 -3.52
C ARG A 16 1.27 3.09 -2.53
N TYR A 17 1.21 2.05 -1.71
CA TYR A 17 0.20 1.86 -0.68
C TYR A 17 0.84 2.04 0.70
N TYR A 18 0.12 2.75 1.56
CA TYR A 18 0.54 3.13 2.90
C TYR A 18 -0.57 2.76 3.88
N LEU A 19 -0.19 2.47 5.12
CA LEU A 19 -1.13 2.31 6.22
C LEU A 19 -1.13 3.59 7.04
N GLY A 20 -2.32 3.99 7.49
CA GLY A 20 -2.48 5.18 8.29
C GLY A 20 -3.88 5.30 8.87
N ASP A 21 -4.04 6.24 9.80
CA ASP A 21 -5.36 6.62 10.30
C ASP A 21 -6.00 7.71 9.42
N ASP A 22 -7.32 7.88 9.58
CA ASP A 22 -8.12 8.83 8.79
C ASP A 22 -7.76 10.31 9.01
N ARG A 23 -6.92 10.61 10.01
CA ARG A 23 -6.44 11.95 10.36
C ARG A 23 -5.08 12.26 9.76
N GLN A 24 -4.37 11.27 9.21
CA GLN A 24 -3.08 11.49 8.57
C GLN A 24 -3.24 12.10 7.18
N THR A 25 -2.47 13.15 6.93
CA THR A 25 -2.39 13.78 5.60
C THR A 25 -1.59 12.91 4.64
N LEU A 26 -1.84 13.05 3.33
CA LEU A 26 -1.02 12.40 2.30
C LEU A 26 0.47 12.75 2.40
N LYS A 27 0.80 13.97 2.87
CA LYS A 27 2.19 14.38 3.12
C LYS A 27 2.83 13.54 4.22
N GLN A 28 2.14 13.37 5.35
CA GLN A 28 2.62 12.54 6.47
C GLN A 28 2.75 11.07 6.07
N LEU A 29 1.83 10.55 5.25
CA LEU A 29 1.94 9.20 4.71
C LEU A 29 3.16 9.04 3.79
N ASN A 30 3.49 10.05 2.99
CA ASN A 30 4.69 10.02 2.12
C ASN A 30 6.02 10.10 2.88
N GLU A 31 6.02 10.50 4.15
CA GLU A 31 7.20 10.45 5.02
C GLU A 31 7.46 9.02 5.55
N SER A 32 6.47 8.12 5.45
CA SER A 32 6.61 6.70 5.77
C SER A 32 7.02 5.87 4.55
N GLU A 33 7.55 4.67 4.78
CA GLU A 33 7.81 3.72 3.68
C GLU A 33 6.52 3.02 3.24
N PRO A 34 6.26 2.90 1.92
CA PRO A 34 5.11 2.14 1.44
C PRO A 34 5.29 0.66 1.75
N PHE A 35 4.24 0.03 2.27
CA PHE A 35 4.27 -1.40 2.57
C PHE A 35 4.02 -2.28 1.32
N LEU A 36 3.47 -1.68 0.27
CA LEU A 36 3.20 -2.32 -1.03
C LEU A 36 3.45 -1.33 -2.17
N VAL A 37 4.16 -1.79 -3.20
CA VAL A 37 4.46 -1.05 -4.43
C VAL A 37 4.10 -1.92 -5.63
N SER A 38 3.29 -1.42 -6.56
CA SER A 38 2.81 -2.15 -7.74
C SER A 38 2.67 -1.29 -8.99
N ASP A 39 2.43 -1.95 -10.12
CA ASP A 39 2.07 -1.31 -11.40
C ASP A 39 0.56 -1.01 -11.54
N ASN A 40 -0.26 -1.54 -10.63
CA ASN A 40 -1.70 -1.39 -10.66
C ASN A 40 -2.23 -0.70 -9.38
N GLY A 41 -3.04 0.34 -9.56
CA GLY A 41 -3.72 1.10 -8.51
C GLY A 41 -5.04 0.51 -8.01
N ALA A 42 -5.52 -0.56 -8.63
CA ALA A 42 -6.81 -1.18 -8.35
C ALA A 42 -6.73 -2.29 -7.29
N ALA A 43 -6.00 -2.06 -6.19
CA ALA A 43 -6.06 -2.97 -5.05
C ALA A 43 -7.45 -2.91 -4.39
N THR A 44 -8.04 -4.06 -4.12
CA THR A 44 -9.20 -4.17 -3.22
C THR A 44 -8.70 -4.37 -1.80
N VAL A 45 -9.12 -3.50 -0.88
CA VAL A 45 -8.67 -3.49 0.51
C VAL A 45 -9.86 -3.62 1.44
N SER A 46 -9.74 -4.48 2.44
CA SER A 46 -10.67 -4.56 3.57
C SER A 46 -9.89 -4.69 4.88
N ALA A 47 -10.44 -4.17 5.96
CA ALA A 47 -9.83 -4.26 7.29
C ALA A 47 -10.87 -4.74 8.31
N TYR A 48 -10.45 -5.64 9.19
CA TYR A 48 -11.25 -6.11 10.32
C TYR A 48 -10.34 -6.35 11.53
N GLY A 49 -10.62 -5.68 12.64
CA GLY A 49 -9.75 -5.68 13.82
C GLY A 49 -8.34 -5.23 13.45
N ASN A 50 -7.34 -6.06 13.76
CA ASN A 50 -5.92 -5.81 13.42
C ASN A 50 -5.48 -6.47 12.10
N THR A 51 -6.42 -6.95 11.28
CA THR A 51 -6.11 -7.65 10.02
C THR A 51 -6.48 -6.79 8.82
N VAL A 52 -5.54 -6.64 7.89
CA VAL A 52 -5.72 -5.96 6.61
C VAL A 52 -5.65 -7.01 5.51
N ASN A 53 -6.71 -7.16 4.73
CA ASN A 53 -6.78 -8.07 3.59
C ASN A 53 -6.71 -7.28 2.29
N ILE A 54 -5.80 -7.67 1.42
CA ILE A 54 -5.50 -6.99 0.17
C ILE A 54 -5.58 -7.99 -0.96
N THR A 55 -6.34 -7.65 -2.00
CA THR A 55 -6.33 -8.37 -3.27
C THR A 55 -5.84 -7.44 -4.37
N LEU A 56 -4.83 -7.87 -5.12
CA LEU A 56 -4.26 -7.10 -6.23
C LEU A 56 -4.00 -8.01 -7.42
N THR A 57 -4.34 -7.54 -8.62
CA THR A 57 -3.89 -8.15 -9.88
C THR A 57 -2.88 -7.23 -10.53
N GLY A 58 -1.71 -7.73 -10.90
CA GLY A 58 -0.63 -6.87 -11.42
C GLY A 58 0.75 -7.38 -11.04
N ARG A 59 1.77 -6.58 -11.38
CA ARG A 59 3.13 -6.76 -10.89
C ARG A 59 3.30 -6.07 -9.54
N ILE A 60 3.82 -6.82 -8.57
CA ILE A 60 4.28 -6.28 -7.30
C ILE A 60 5.79 -6.08 -7.38
N TYR A 61 6.23 -4.85 -7.15
CA TYR A 61 7.65 -4.47 -7.11
C TYR A 61 8.24 -4.63 -5.71
N SER A 62 7.45 -4.35 -4.67
CA SER A 62 7.85 -4.49 -3.28
C SER A 62 6.65 -4.78 -2.39
N PHE A 63 6.84 -5.62 -1.38
CA PHE A 63 5.87 -5.91 -0.34
C PHE A 63 6.60 -6.20 0.98
N THR A 64 6.09 -5.65 2.09
CA THR A 64 6.49 -6.02 3.45
C THR A 64 5.26 -6.22 4.33
N ASN A 65 5.30 -7.25 5.16
CA ASN A 65 4.35 -7.46 6.26
C ASN A 65 4.86 -6.89 7.59
N SER A 66 6.12 -6.40 7.61
CA SER A 66 6.75 -5.79 8.77
C SER A 66 6.63 -4.27 8.66
N THR A 67 5.43 -3.76 8.93
CA THR A 67 5.11 -2.34 8.90
C THR A 67 4.25 -1.98 10.10
N LEU A 68 4.33 -0.73 10.55
CA LEU A 68 3.52 -0.19 11.64
C LEU A 68 2.85 1.09 11.17
N PHE A 69 1.69 1.39 11.74
CA PHE A 69 1.05 2.69 11.60
C PHE A 69 0.57 3.16 12.97
N TYR A 70 0.27 4.45 13.10
CA TYR A 70 -0.29 5.01 14.32
C TYR A 70 -1.78 5.21 14.15
N SER A 71 -2.57 4.70 15.10
CA SER A 71 -4.01 4.97 15.20
C SER A 71 -4.30 5.61 16.53
N GLN A 72 -4.83 6.83 16.53
CA GLN A 72 -5.11 7.59 17.76
C GLN A 72 -3.88 7.71 18.70
N GLY A 73 -2.68 7.81 18.12
CA GLY A 73 -1.42 7.91 18.88
C GLY A 73 -0.87 6.58 19.39
N VAL A 74 -1.54 5.46 19.15
CA VAL A 74 -1.06 4.11 19.51
C VAL A 74 -0.41 3.47 18.29
N ALA A 75 0.79 2.91 18.47
CA ALA A 75 1.46 2.12 17.43
C ALA A 75 0.73 0.78 17.22
N VAL A 76 0.39 0.49 15.98
CA VAL A 76 -0.33 -0.73 15.57
C VAL A 76 0.52 -1.46 14.53
N MET A 77 0.78 -2.73 14.78
CA MET A 77 1.41 -3.65 13.82
C MET A 77 0.33 -4.61 13.30
N PRO A 78 -0.20 -4.39 12.08
CA PRO A 78 -1.28 -5.21 11.56
C PRO A 78 -0.78 -6.56 11.03
N VAL A 79 -1.69 -7.53 11.02
CA VAL A 79 -1.53 -8.73 10.21
C VAL A 79 -1.98 -8.40 8.78
N ILE A 80 -1.08 -8.57 7.81
CA ILE A 80 -1.37 -8.26 6.40
C ILE A 80 -1.49 -9.55 5.60
N ASN A 81 -2.69 -9.77 5.06
CA ASN A 81 -2.97 -10.84 4.11
C ASN A 81 -2.96 -10.27 2.70
N LEU A 82 -2.02 -10.75 1.86
CA LEU A 82 -1.92 -10.35 0.46
C LEU A 82 -2.29 -11.53 -0.45
N ASN A 83 -3.35 -11.36 -1.24
CA ASN A 83 -3.70 -12.22 -2.36
C ASN A 83 -3.31 -11.53 -3.67
N ALA A 84 -2.21 -11.97 -4.29
CA ALA A 84 -1.67 -11.37 -5.49
C ALA A 84 -1.85 -12.28 -6.71
N ASN A 85 -2.51 -11.77 -7.75
CA ASN A 85 -2.66 -12.44 -9.04
C ASN A 85 -1.68 -11.80 -10.04
N GLY A 86 -0.64 -12.54 -10.41
CA GLY A 86 0.30 -12.09 -11.43
C GLY A 86 -0.34 -12.03 -12.82
N VAL A 87 0.07 -11.07 -13.63
CA VAL A 87 -0.20 -11.04 -15.08
C VAL A 87 0.95 -11.74 -15.80
N ARG A 88 0.61 -12.67 -16.70
CA ARG A 88 1.58 -13.37 -17.57
C ARG A 88 2.06 -12.48 -18.70
#